data_AF-A0A948E8F2-F1
#
_entry.id   AF-A0A948E8F2-F1
#
_cell.length_a   1.000
_cell.length_b   1.000
_cell.length_c   1.000
_cell.angle_alpha   90.00
_cell.angle_beta   90.00
_cell.angle_gamma   90.00
#
_symmetry.space_group_name_H-M   'P 1'
#
loop_
_entity.id
_entity.type
_entity.pdbx_description
1 polymer ?
#
loop_
_entity_poly.entity_id
_entity_poly.type
_entity_poly.pdbx_seq_one_letter_code
_entity_poly.pdbx_strand_id
1 'polypeptide(L)'
;MSPINLTFVRFAEKPLKDARLEGRGALVSDDSTTSLSATRRPGLLAMLIGVIMAIVGVAIVVAITLYLEEKGIDLMRKRKGPLLIGMMGLFALMGGYVFGAWIAEKLFSSRVTVPLTPENLVSAKSQNGKTIEIIWKKGRTQLVTYVTPQSPDEFGAAMDALGNIQKM
;
A
#
# COMPACT_ATOMS: atom_id res chain seq x y z
N MET A 1 -6.86 -1.13 24.45
CA MET A 1 -6.61 -2.52 23.95
C MET A 1 -5.43 -2.53 22.98
N SER A 2 -4.75 -3.67 22.78
CA SER A 2 -3.72 -3.80 21.73
C SER A 2 -4.34 -3.59 20.33
N PRO A 3 -3.62 -2.98 19.37
CA PRO A 3 -4.15 -2.76 18.03
C PRO A 3 -4.43 -4.10 17.32
N ILE A 4 -5.63 -4.25 16.75
CA ILE A 4 -6.01 -5.43 15.97
C ILE A 4 -5.56 -5.20 14.54
N ASN A 5 -4.60 -5.99 14.08
CA ASN A 5 -4.06 -5.86 12.73
C ASN A 5 -5.08 -6.39 11.71
N LEU A 6 -5.43 -5.56 10.74
CA LEU A 6 -6.48 -5.88 9.78
C LEU A 6 -5.98 -5.70 8.35
N THR A 7 -6.22 -6.69 7.50
CA THR A 7 -5.96 -6.53 6.07
C THR A 7 -7.21 -5.99 5.39
N PHE A 8 -7.10 -4.84 4.73
CA PHE A 8 -8.21 -4.22 4.00
C PHE A 8 -8.29 -4.80 2.61
N VAL A 9 -9.34 -5.57 2.37
CA VAL A 9 -9.55 -6.25 1.09
C VAL A 9 -10.14 -5.28 0.07
N ARG A 10 -11.09 -4.42 0.45
CA ARG A 10 -11.74 -3.47 -0.48
C ARG A 10 -12.52 -2.37 0.24
N PHE A 11 -12.42 -1.14 -0.26
CA PHE A 11 -13.35 -0.03 0.00
C PHE A 11 -14.26 0.22 -1.19
N ALA A 12 -15.57 0.46 -0.99
CA ALA A 12 -16.51 0.83 -2.04
C ALA A 12 -17.51 1.91 -1.59
N GLU A 13 -17.68 2.98 -2.37
CA GLU A 13 -18.83 3.89 -2.24
C GLU A 13 -20.07 3.23 -2.83
N LYS A 14 -21.20 3.22 -2.12
CA LYS A 14 -22.50 2.89 -2.73
C LYS A 14 -23.05 4.11 -3.50
N PRO A 15 -23.46 3.96 -4.78
CA PRO A 15 -23.69 2.72 -5.51
C PRO A 15 -22.45 2.26 -6.31
N LEU A 16 -21.63 1.38 -5.72
CA LEU A 16 -20.60 0.47 -6.24
C LEU A 16 -19.71 0.91 -7.41
N LYS A 17 -19.66 2.19 -7.77
CA LYS A 17 -18.95 2.65 -8.97
C LYS A 17 -17.46 2.88 -8.74
N ASP A 18 -17.07 3.33 -7.56
CA ASP A 18 -15.68 3.67 -7.27
C ASP A 18 -15.19 2.99 -5.99
N ALA A 19 -14.55 1.85 -6.19
CA ALA A 19 -14.12 0.96 -5.12
C ALA A 19 -12.70 0.44 -5.36
N ARG A 20 -11.68 1.27 -5.14
CA ARG A 20 -10.27 0.91 -5.40
C ARG A 20 -9.31 1.40 -4.31
N LEU A 21 -9.60 1.06 -3.06
CA LEU A 21 -8.57 1.07 -1.99
C LEU A 21 -8.42 -0.37 -1.49
N GLU A 22 -7.39 -1.06 -1.97
CA GLU A 22 -6.85 -2.28 -1.36
C GLU A 22 -5.61 -1.85 -0.55
N GLY A 23 -5.38 -2.40 0.64
CA GLY A 23 -4.32 -1.88 1.52
C GLY A 23 -4.12 -2.65 2.83
N ARG A 24 -3.10 -2.24 3.60
CA ARG A 24 -2.91 -2.69 4.99
C ARG A 24 -3.57 -1.69 5.93
N GLY A 25 -4.01 -2.14 7.09
CA GLY A 25 -4.53 -1.24 8.09
C GLY A 25 -4.71 -1.86 9.45
N ALA A 26 -5.39 -1.16 10.34
CA ALA A 26 -5.65 -1.65 11.68
C ALA A 26 -7.01 -1.17 12.17
N LEU A 27 -7.68 -2.01 12.96
CA LEU A 27 -8.68 -1.54 13.92
C LEU A 27 -7.89 -1.12 15.15
N VAL A 28 -7.85 0.17 15.44
CA VAL A 28 -7.28 0.64 16.70
C VAL A 28 -8.45 0.97 17.60
N SER A 29 -8.69 0.13 18.61
CA SER A 29 -9.65 0.42 19.67
C SER A 29 -8.89 1.01 20.86
N ASP A 30 -8.93 2.34 20.95
CA ASP A 30 -8.50 3.07 22.13
C ASP A 30 -9.69 3.24 23.09
N ASP A 31 -9.43 3.53 24.36
CA ASP A 31 -10.43 3.51 25.44
C ASP A 31 -11.60 4.50 25.23
N SER A 32 -11.52 5.40 24.24
CA SER A 32 -12.58 6.35 23.86
C SER A 32 -13.06 6.24 22.41
N THR A 33 -12.34 5.58 21.50
CA THR A 33 -12.69 5.55 20.06
C THR A 33 -12.09 4.35 19.34
N THR A 34 -12.90 3.69 18.50
CA THR A 34 -12.39 2.73 17.51
C THR A 34 -12.14 3.44 16.20
N SER A 35 -10.92 3.36 15.65
CA SER A 35 -10.57 3.96 14.36
C SER A 35 -10.12 2.93 13.33
N LEU A 36 -10.50 3.19 12.09
CA LEU A 36 -10.19 2.39 10.90
C LEU A 36 -9.09 3.14 10.13
N SER A 37 -7.86 2.66 10.18
CA SER A 37 -6.74 3.23 9.42
C SER A 37 -6.44 2.35 8.21
N ALA A 38 -6.56 2.87 6.99
CA ALA A 38 -6.19 2.16 5.76
C ALA A 38 -5.09 2.92 4.99
N THR A 39 -4.05 2.20 4.52
CA THR A 39 -3.10 2.74 3.55
C THR A 39 -3.60 2.50 2.13
N ARG A 40 -3.72 3.57 1.34
CA ARG A 40 -4.00 3.50 -0.10
C ARG A 40 -2.81 2.82 -0.81
N ARG A 41 -3.06 1.79 -1.64
CA ARG A 41 -2.04 1.21 -2.52
C ARG A 41 -1.28 2.30 -3.31
N PRO A 42 0.01 2.09 -3.62
CA PRO A 42 0.78 3.00 -4.47
C PRO A 42 0.02 3.20 -5.79
N GLY A 43 -0.48 4.41 -6.00
CA GLY A 43 -1.23 4.76 -7.21
C GLY A 43 -0.34 4.79 -8.46
N LEU A 44 -0.94 5.06 -9.62
CA LEU A 44 -0.25 5.28 -10.90
C LEU A 44 0.96 6.23 -10.79
N LEU A 45 0.88 7.24 -9.92
CA LEU A 45 1.98 8.17 -9.63
C LEU A 45 3.23 7.48 -9.06
N ALA A 46 3.07 6.49 -8.17
CA ALA A 46 4.20 5.77 -7.60
C ALA A 46 4.89 4.87 -8.62
N MET A 47 4.11 4.25 -9.53
CA MET A 47 4.67 3.55 -10.68
C MET A 47 5.43 4.50 -11.61
N LEU A 48 4.88 5.68 -11.91
CA LEU A 48 5.56 6.69 -12.74
C LEU A 48 6.87 7.15 -12.13
N ILE A 49 6.91 7.42 -10.82
CA ILE A 49 8.14 7.79 -10.11
C ILE A 49 9.15 6.64 -10.16
N GLY A 50 8.71 5.39 -9.97
CA GLY A 50 9.56 4.20 -10.15
C GLY A 50 10.19 4.16 -11.53
N VAL A 51 9.41 4.40 -12.60
CA VAL A 51 9.91 4.41 -13.98
C VAL A 51 10.91 5.54 -14.21
N ILE A 52 10.64 6.76 -13.72
CA ILE A 52 11.56 7.90 -13.84
C ILE A 52 12.90 7.58 -13.16
N MET A 53 12.87 7.04 -11.95
CA MET A 53 14.09 6.66 -11.22
C MET A 53 14.87 5.54 -11.90
N ALA A 54 14.18 4.58 -12.54
CA ALA A 54 14.82 3.56 -13.36
C ALA A 54 15.56 4.16 -14.57
N ILE A 55 14.93 5.10 -15.28
CA ILE A 55 15.54 5.81 -16.42
C ILE A 55 16.77 6.60 -15.97
N VAL A 56 16.68 7.32 -14.86
CA VAL A 56 17.81 8.06 -14.27
C VAL A 56 18.94 7.11 -13.90
N GLY A 57 18.63 5.96 -13.29
CA GLY A 57 19.62 4.92 -12.97
C GLY A 57 20.38 4.43 -14.20
N VAL A 58 19.66 4.14 -15.30
CA VAL A 58 20.29 3.74 -16.57
C VAL A 58 21.16 4.85 -17.14
N ALA A 59 20.68 6.10 -17.12
CA ALA A 59 21.45 7.26 -17.59
C ALA A 59 22.77 7.43 -16.82
N ILE A 60 22.76 7.21 -15.50
CA ILE A 60 23.97 7.22 -14.67
C ILE A 60 24.95 6.11 -15.09
N VAL A 61 24.46 4.89 -15.33
CA VAL A 61 25.32 3.78 -15.81
C VAL A 61 25.95 4.12 -17.15
N VAL A 62 25.17 4.69 -18.09
CA VAL A 62 25.69 5.14 -19.38
C VAL A 62 26.76 6.21 -19.20
N ALA A 63 26.50 7.24 -18.37
CA ALA A 63 27.45 8.32 -18.09
C ALA A 63 28.75 7.80 -17.45
N ILE A 64 28.66 6.87 -16.50
CA ILE A 64 29.83 6.22 -15.89
C ILE A 64 30.61 5.44 -16.94
N THR A 65 29.92 4.72 -17.83
CA THR A 65 30.56 3.93 -18.89
C THR A 65 31.35 4.84 -19.83
N LEU A 66 30.76 5.94 -20.29
CA LEU A 66 31.43 6.93 -21.14
C LEU A 66 32.62 7.58 -20.43
N TYR A 67 32.47 7.94 -19.14
CA TYR A 67 33.56 8.51 -18.34
C TYR A 67 34.73 7.52 -18.18
N LEU A 68 34.46 6.22 -18.02
CA LEU A 68 35.49 5.20 -17.93
C LEU A 68 36.21 4.99 -19.27
N GLU A 69 35.50 5.09 -20.39
CA GLU A 69 36.11 5.08 -21.72
C GLU A 69 37.05 6.27 -21.93
N GLU A 70 36.65 7.49 -21.53
CA GLU A 70 37.51 8.68 -21.57
C GLU A 70 38.80 8.51 -20.74
N LYS A 71 38.74 7.76 -19.63
CA LYS A 71 39.90 7.45 -18.79
C LYS A 71 40.76 6.29 -19.30
N GLY A 72 40.46 5.77 -20.49
CA GLY A 72 41.23 4.71 -21.15
C GLY A 72 40.85 3.29 -20.74
N ILE A 73 39.78 3.12 -19.98
CA ILE A 73 39.24 1.80 -19.65
C ILE A 73 38.20 1.44 -20.72
N ASP A 74 38.69 0.83 -21.79
CA ASP A 74 37.85 0.40 -22.91
C ASP A 74 37.07 -0.88 -22.53
N LEU A 75 35.90 -0.65 -21.92
CA LEU A 75 34.97 -1.72 -21.52
C LEU A 75 34.39 -2.42 -22.75
N MET A 76 34.07 -1.68 -23.81
CA MET A 76 33.50 -2.24 -25.05
C MET A 76 34.45 -3.22 -25.75
N ARG A 77 35.76 -2.99 -25.67
CA ARG A 77 36.78 -3.83 -26.35
C ARG A 77 37.15 -5.10 -25.60
N LYS A 78 36.85 -5.20 -24.30
CA LYS A 78 37.02 -6.46 -23.55
C LYS A 78 35.87 -7.42 -23.86
N ARG A 79 36.20 -8.69 -24.13
CA ARG A 79 35.24 -9.77 -24.45
C ARG A 79 34.04 -9.88 -23.47
N LYS A 80 34.19 -9.43 -22.23
CA LYS A 80 33.13 -9.45 -21.19
C LYS A 80 32.57 -8.06 -20.83
N GLY A 81 33.09 -6.97 -21.37
CA GLY A 81 32.66 -5.64 -20.92
C GLY A 81 31.27 -5.21 -21.38
N PRO A 82 30.82 -5.51 -22.62
CA PRO A 82 29.42 -5.28 -23.00
C PRO A 82 28.42 -6.05 -22.10
N LEU A 83 28.78 -7.27 -21.70
CA LEU A 83 27.98 -8.07 -20.75
C LEU A 83 27.92 -7.39 -19.37
N LEU A 84 29.04 -6.89 -18.87
CA LEU A 84 29.12 -6.20 -17.57
C LEU A 84 28.27 -4.92 -17.57
N ILE A 85 28.37 -4.11 -18.62
CA ILE A 85 27.56 -2.88 -18.79
C ILE A 85 26.06 -3.24 -18.85
N GLY A 86 25.70 -4.28 -19.60
CA GLY A 86 24.32 -4.78 -19.67
C GLY A 86 23.78 -5.22 -18.31
N MET A 87 24.58 -5.95 -17.52
CA MET A 87 24.20 -6.35 -16.16
C MET A 87 24.06 -5.14 -15.23
N MET A 88 25.00 -4.20 -15.25
CA MET A 88 24.92 -2.98 -14.44
C MET A 88 23.69 -2.15 -14.81
N GLY A 89 23.37 -2.02 -16.10
CA GLY A 89 22.16 -1.35 -16.57
C GLY A 89 20.89 -2.03 -16.07
N LEU A 90 20.84 -3.37 -16.12
CA LEU A 90 19.70 -4.13 -15.59
C LEU A 90 19.51 -3.95 -14.08
N PHE A 91 20.61 -3.96 -13.32
CA PHE A 91 20.57 -3.70 -11.87
C PHE A 91 20.15 -2.27 -11.56
N ALA A 92 20.61 -1.28 -12.33
CA ALA A 92 20.19 0.11 -12.16
C ALA A 92 18.71 0.32 -12.48
N LEU A 93 18.20 -0.39 -13.49
CA LEU A 93 16.79 -0.35 -13.88
C LEU A 93 15.91 -0.98 -12.79
N MET A 94 16.24 -2.19 -12.34
CA MET A 94 15.49 -2.86 -11.26
C MET A 94 15.61 -2.12 -9.93
N GLY A 95 16.83 -1.73 -9.54
CA GLY A 95 17.10 -1.00 -8.30
C GLY A 95 16.42 0.38 -8.28
N GLY A 96 16.54 1.13 -9.37
CA GLY A 96 15.89 2.43 -9.53
C GLY A 96 14.36 2.34 -9.48
N TYR A 97 13.78 1.33 -10.13
CA TYR A 97 12.33 1.09 -10.07
C TYR A 97 11.86 0.76 -8.66
N VAL A 98 12.47 -0.23 -8.00
CA VAL A 98 12.08 -0.66 -6.66
C VAL A 98 12.26 0.47 -5.65
N PHE A 99 13.39 1.18 -5.71
CA PHE A 99 13.67 2.30 -4.82
C PHE A 99 12.73 3.49 -5.05
N GLY A 100 12.47 3.85 -6.31
CA GLY A 100 11.54 4.92 -6.67
C GLY A 100 10.11 4.59 -6.26
N ALA A 101 9.66 3.35 -6.49
CA ALA A 101 8.34 2.89 -6.05
C ALA A 101 8.22 2.91 -4.52
N TRP A 102 9.27 2.48 -3.80
CA TRP A 102 9.29 2.51 -2.33
C TRP A 102 9.24 3.94 -1.77
N ILE A 103 10.03 4.86 -2.32
CA ILE A 103 9.98 6.28 -1.93
C ILE A 103 8.60 6.87 -2.21
N ALA A 104 8.04 6.58 -3.39
CA ALA A 104 6.73 7.09 -3.74
C ALA A 104 5.64 6.51 -2.84
N GLU A 105 5.71 5.24 -2.47
CA GLU A 105 4.81 4.66 -1.47
C GLU A 105 4.97 5.37 -0.12
N LYS A 106 6.19 5.68 0.32
CA LYS A 106 6.42 6.41 1.57
C LYS A 106 5.88 7.85 1.53
N LEU A 107 6.07 8.57 0.42
CA LEU A 107 5.66 9.97 0.27
C LEU A 107 4.16 10.14 -0.02
N PHE A 108 3.57 9.21 -0.77
CA PHE A 108 2.19 9.28 -1.22
C PHE A 108 1.25 8.30 -0.51
N SER A 109 1.74 7.54 0.49
CA SER A 109 0.87 6.74 1.36
C SER A 109 0.00 7.66 2.23
N SER A 110 -1.15 8.03 1.68
CA SER A 110 -2.20 8.65 2.46
C SER A 110 -2.80 7.59 3.38
N ARG A 111 -2.51 7.68 4.69
CA ARG A 111 -3.28 6.96 5.71
C ARG A 111 -4.61 7.67 5.87
N VAL A 112 -5.67 6.96 5.53
CA VAL A 112 -7.03 7.42 5.83
C VAL A 112 -7.40 6.82 7.18
N THR A 113 -7.46 7.65 8.21
CA THR A 113 -7.95 7.25 9.53
C THR A 113 -9.38 7.75 9.69
N VAL A 114 -10.30 6.83 9.99
CA VAL A 114 -11.72 7.14 10.15
C VAL A 114 -12.16 6.71 11.54
N PRO A 115 -12.69 7.60 12.38
CA PRO A 115 -13.33 7.20 13.63
C PRO A 115 -14.65 6.47 13.34
N LEU A 116 -14.78 5.24 13.83
CA LEU A 116 -16.01 4.48 13.82
C LEU A 116 -16.79 4.82 15.10
N THR A 117 -17.80 5.67 14.95
CA THR A 117 -18.78 6.00 16.00
C THR A 117 -20.10 5.27 15.72
N PRO A 118 -20.98 5.09 16.74
CA PRO A 118 -22.28 4.44 16.55
C PRO A 118 -23.13 5.08 15.43
N GLU A 119 -23.07 6.40 15.30
CA GLU A 119 -23.78 7.16 14.27
C GLU A 119 -23.29 6.85 12.84
N ASN A 120 -22.02 6.51 12.71
CA ASN A 120 -21.37 6.24 11.42
C ASN A 120 -21.33 4.76 11.09
N LEU A 121 -21.42 3.86 12.06
CA LEU A 121 -21.42 2.42 11.81
C LEU A 121 -22.83 1.94 11.43
N VAL A 122 -23.03 1.58 10.16
CA VAL A 122 -24.32 1.08 9.67
C VAL A 122 -24.49 -0.40 9.94
N SER A 123 -23.45 -1.20 9.70
CA SER A 123 -23.51 -2.65 9.87
C SER A 123 -22.10 -3.23 9.93
N ALA A 124 -21.89 -4.23 10.78
CA ALA A 124 -20.73 -5.12 10.72
C ALA A 124 -21.22 -6.57 10.63
N LYS A 125 -20.79 -7.32 9.61
CA LYS A 125 -21.21 -8.73 9.41
C LYS A 125 -20.03 -9.61 9.07
N SER A 126 -20.05 -10.84 9.58
CA SER A 126 -19.13 -11.89 9.14
C SER A 126 -19.52 -12.35 7.74
N GLN A 127 -18.58 -12.27 6.82
CA GLN A 127 -18.66 -12.85 5.48
C GLN A 127 -17.77 -14.09 5.44
N ASN A 128 -18.38 -15.25 5.24
CA ASN A 128 -17.70 -16.54 5.09
C ASN A 128 -16.84 -16.97 6.30
N GLY A 129 -17.07 -16.41 7.50
CA GLY A 129 -16.34 -16.77 8.73
C GLY A 129 -14.86 -16.40 8.74
N LYS A 130 -14.38 -15.66 7.74
CA LYS A 130 -12.97 -15.25 7.58
C LYS A 130 -12.79 -13.77 7.34
N THR A 131 -13.81 -13.12 6.78
CA THR A 131 -13.78 -11.70 6.43
C THR A 131 -14.91 -11.00 7.18
N ILE A 132 -14.67 -9.77 7.61
CA ILE A 132 -15.67 -8.90 8.24
C ILE A 132 -16.01 -7.81 7.24
N GLU A 133 -17.29 -7.70 6.90
CA GLU A 133 -17.85 -6.62 6.11
C GLU A 133 -18.33 -5.52 7.05
N ILE A 134 -17.70 -4.34 6.95
CA ILE A 134 -18.01 -3.15 7.75
C ILE A 134 -18.60 -2.09 6.81
N ILE A 135 -19.86 -1.75 7.01
CA ILE A 135 -20.57 -0.68 6.31
C ILE A 135 -20.64 0.52 7.23
N TRP A 136 -20.12 1.66 6.78
CA TRP A 136 -20.08 2.89 7.56
C TRP A 136 -20.38 4.12 6.71
N LYS A 137 -20.79 5.23 7.33
CA LYS A 137 -21.13 6.48 6.66
C LYS A 137 -20.01 7.50 6.81
N LYS A 138 -19.71 8.20 5.72
CA LYS A 138 -18.90 9.42 5.70
C LYS A 138 -19.76 10.56 5.17
N GLY A 139 -20.39 11.31 6.07
CA GLY A 139 -21.39 12.31 5.68
C GLY A 139 -22.60 11.64 5.02
N ARG A 140 -22.86 11.94 3.74
CA ARG A 140 -23.98 11.36 2.97
C ARG A 140 -23.63 10.05 2.26
N THR A 141 -22.36 9.67 2.23
CA THR A 141 -21.89 8.50 1.46
C THR A 141 -21.79 7.27 2.36
N GLN A 142 -22.29 6.13 1.88
CA GLN A 142 -22.05 4.82 2.52
C GLN A 142 -20.84 4.16 1.91
N LEU A 143 -19.93 3.72 2.77
CA LEU A 143 -18.69 3.04 2.44
C LEU A 143 -18.75 1.61 2.96
N VAL A 144 -18.38 0.65 2.12
CA VAL A 144 -18.24 -0.76 2.48
C VAL A 144 -16.76 -1.09 2.56
N THR A 145 -16.35 -1.69 3.67
CA THR A 145 -14.97 -2.08 3.95
C THR A 145 -14.92 -3.56 4.26
N TYR A 146 -14.12 -4.31 3.52
CA TYR A 146 -13.86 -5.71 3.82
C TYR A 146 -12.54 -5.84 4.56
N VAL A 147 -12.58 -6.54 5.68
CA VAL A 147 -11.48 -6.69 6.62
C VAL A 147 -11.19 -8.18 6.80
N THR A 148 -9.93 -8.58 6.68
CA THR A 148 -9.49 -9.95 7.01
C THR A 148 -8.54 -9.89 8.21
N PRO A 149 -8.97 -10.38 9.38
CA PRO A 149 -8.10 -10.56 10.54
C PRO A 149 -6.96 -11.55 10.25
N GLN A 150 -5.81 -11.41 10.93
CA GLN A 150 -4.65 -12.28 10.70
C GLN A 150 -4.72 -13.58 11.50
N SER A 151 -5.52 -13.62 12.57
CA SER A 151 -5.76 -14.82 13.38
C SER A 151 -7.24 -15.00 13.78
N PRO A 152 -7.65 -16.22 14.19
CA PRO A 152 -8.99 -16.46 14.72
C PRO A 152 -9.30 -15.65 16.00
N ASP A 153 -8.30 -15.43 16.86
CA ASP A 153 -8.44 -14.64 18.08
C ASP A 153 -8.69 -13.16 17.76
N GLU A 154 -7.98 -12.63 16.75
CA GLU A 154 -8.22 -11.27 16.23
C GLU A 154 -9.59 -11.13 15.57
N PHE A 155 -10.12 -12.20 14.96
CA PHE A 155 -11.46 -12.20 14.39
C PHE A 155 -12.53 -12.05 15.48
N GLY A 156 -12.41 -12.81 16.57
CA GLY A 156 -13.30 -12.68 17.74
C GLY A 156 -13.24 -11.28 18.34
N ALA A 157 -12.03 -10.80 18.63
CA ALA A 157 -11.82 -9.46 19.20
C ALA A 157 -12.36 -8.33 18.30
N ALA A 158 -12.21 -8.45 16.97
CA ALA A 158 -12.73 -7.47 16.03
C ALA A 158 -14.26 -7.46 15.99
N MET A 159 -14.90 -8.64 16.00
CA MET A 159 -16.36 -8.74 16.04
C MET A 159 -16.95 -8.22 17.35
N ASP A 160 -16.30 -8.49 18.48
CA ASP A 160 -16.72 -7.97 19.80
C ASP A 160 -16.58 -6.44 19.86
N ALA A 161 -15.46 -5.90 19.38
CA ALA A 161 -15.26 -4.45 19.32
C ALA A 161 -16.32 -3.76 18.44
N LEU A 162 -16.60 -4.30 17.24
CA LEU A 162 -17.62 -3.77 16.34
C LEU A 162 -19.04 -3.92 16.91
N GLY A 163 -19.32 -5.02 17.60
CA GLY A 163 -20.58 -5.26 18.29
C GLY A 163 -20.82 -4.29 19.45
N ASN A 164 -19.77 -3.92 20.19
CA ASN A 164 -19.87 -2.93 21.26
C ASN A 164 -20.19 -1.53 20.73
N ILE A 165 -19.63 -1.14 19.58
CA ILE A 165 -19.95 0.15 18.93
C ILE A 165 -21.41 0.22 18.48
N GLN A 166 -22.03 -0.91 18.08
CA GLN A 166 -23.45 -0.93 17.70
C GLN A 166 -24.41 -0.86 18.89
N LYS A 167 -23.94 -1.15 20.11
CA LYS A 167 -24.75 -1.18 21.33
C LYS A 167 -24.68 0.12 22.15
N MET A 168 -23.72 1.00 21.83
CA MET A 168 -23.57 2.34 22.42
C MET A 168 -24.48 3.34 21.71
#